data_AF-A0AAV5VTT5-F1
#
_entry.id   AF-A0AAV5VTT5-F1
#
_cell.length_a   1.000
_cell.length_b   1.000
_cell.length_c   1.000
_cell.angle_alpha   90.00
_cell.angle_beta   90.00
_cell.angle_gamma   90.00
#
_symmetry.space_group_name_H-M   'P 1'
#
loop_
_entity.id
_entity.type
_entity.pdbx_description
1 polymer ?
#
loop_
_entity_poly.entity_id
_entity_poly.type
_entity_poly.pdbx_seq_one_letter_code
_entity_poly.pdbx_strand_id
1 'polypeptide(L)'
;MALPSDLPPALEQVQIVLQYTIGAVTLIVNAATLSVIVCKSSALTREARLIAVFLQTNCLLQNAFLTLLFIPFVYPRAGAGYCVGCLCKYFPYQSLLTVGVALITTTFAACVMTITVRHQMLLLDDCWLKLQQHARYEWNERGLNWFVVDSDRMSTVFAATNIGSATAAVVCTLLVVAPFSHMIYIVLR
;
A
#
# COMPACT_ATOMS: atom_id res chain seq x y z
N MET A 1 23.66 -24.41 11.53
CA MET A 1 24.84 -23.54 11.39
C MET A 1 24.49 -22.49 10.36
N ALA A 2 24.32 -21.23 10.76
CA ALA A 2 24.05 -20.14 9.84
C ALA A 2 25.37 -19.76 9.14
N LEU A 3 25.38 -19.70 7.80
CA LEU A 3 26.47 -19.00 7.13
C LEU A 3 26.38 -17.52 7.54
N PRO A 4 27.51 -16.88 7.91
CA PRO A 4 27.53 -15.47 8.19
C PRO A 4 27.03 -14.72 6.95
N SER A 5 26.22 -13.69 7.18
CA SER A 5 25.88 -12.75 6.12
C SER A 5 27.18 -12.22 5.49
N ASP A 6 27.19 -12.01 4.17
CA ASP A 6 28.32 -11.31 3.51
C ASP A 6 28.44 -9.84 3.96
N LEU A 7 27.48 -9.35 4.76
CA LEU A 7 27.48 -8.01 5.31
C LEU A 7 28.31 -7.96 6.61
N PRO A 8 29.11 -6.89 6.81
CA PRO A 8 29.74 -6.64 8.10
C PRO A 8 28.68 -6.52 9.21
N PRO A 9 28.90 -7.11 10.40
CA PRO A 9 27.91 -7.10 11.49
C PRO A 9 27.54 -5.69 11.95
N ALA A 10 28.46 -4.72 11.84
CA ALA A 10 28.18 -3.32 12.14
C ALA A 10 27.14 -2.71 11.18
N LEU A 11 27.20 -3.05 9.89
CA LEU A 11 26.25 -2.54 8.89
C LEU A 11 24.84 -3.11 9.13
N GLU A 12 24.77 -4.40 9.47
CA GLU A 12 23.52 -5.06 9.85
C GLU A 12 22.89 -4.40 11.08
N GLN A 13 23.68 -4.16 12.13
CA GLN A 13 23.19 -3.49 13.34
C GLN A 13 22.70 -2.07 13.07
N VAL A 14 23.43 -1.30 12.25
CA VAL A 14 23.02 0.05 11.84
C VAL A 14 21.69 0.00 11.06
N GLN A 15 21.55 -0.93 10.13
CA GLN A 15 20.31 -1.10 9.36
C GLN A 15 19.13 -1.44 10.28
N ILE A 16 19.32 -2.36 11.23
CA ILE A 16 18.29 -2.73 12.22
C ILE A 16 17.85 -1.50 13.03
N VAL A 17 18.80 -0.76 13.60
CA VAL A 17 18.52 0.43 14.43
C VAL A 17 17.80 1.50 13.61
N LEU A 18 18.25 1.74 12.38
CA LEU A 18 17.63 2.70 11.47
C LEU A 18 16.18 2.30 11.15
N GLN A 19 15.95 1.02 10.83
CA GLN A 19 14.62 0.50 10.50
C GLN A 19 13.66 0.63 11.70
N TYR A 20 14.10 0.28 12.91
CA TYR A 20 13.29 0.45 14.12
C TYR A 20 12.97 1.92 14.39
N THR A 21 13.94 2.82 14.23
CA THR A 21 13.76 4.25 14.49
C THR A 21 12.78 4.87 13.50
N ILE A 22 12.99 4.65 12.20
CA ILE A 22 12.10 5.14 11.14
C ILE A 22 10.71 4.53 11.32
N GLY A 23 10.63 3.22 11.55
CA GLY A 23 9.37 2.52 11.73
C GLY A 23 8.58 3.01 12.94
N ALA A 24 9.23 3.25 14.08
CA ALA A 24 8.58 3.76 15.29
C ALA A 24 8.03 5.19 15.10
N VAL A 25 8.84 6.08 14.51
CA VAL A 25 8.39 7.45 14.18
C VAL A 25 7.19 7.40 13.24
N THR A 26 7.27 6.59 12.17
CA THR A 26 6.18 6.48 11.19
C THR A 26 4.92 5.86 11.80
N LEU A 27 5.05 4.92 12.74
CA LEU A 27 3.92 4.34 13.47
C LEU A 27 3.21 5.40 14.32
N ILE A 28 3.96 6.24 15.05
CA ILE A 28 3.41 7.35 15.85
C ILE A 28 2.67 8.33 14.95
N VAL A 29 3.28 8.74 13.82
CA VAL A 29 2.67 9.67 12.87
C VAL A 29 1.37 9.10 12.31
N ASN A 30 1.37 7.85 11.82
CA ASN A 30 0.17 7.22 11.27
C ASN A 30 -0.93 7.02 12.33
N ALA A 31 -0.56 6.70 13.57
CA ALA A 31 -1.53 6.61 14.67
C ALA A 31 -2.16 7.97 15.00
N ALA A 32 -1.35 9.04 15.01
CA ALA A 32 -1.85 10.40 15.21
C ALA A 32 -2.77 10.83 14.06
N THR A 33 -2.38 10.56 12.81
CA THR A 33 -3.21 10.86 11.62
C THR A 33 -4.54 10.11 11.65
N LEU A 34 -4.52 8.81 11.96
CA LEU A 34 -5.75 8.02 12.11
C LEU A 34 -6.64 8.60 13.22
N SER A 35 -6.05 8.97 14.36
CA SER A 35 -6.77 9.61 15.47
C SER A 35 -7.42 10.92 15.03
N VAL A 36 -6.72 11.77 14.27
CA VAL A 36 -7.27 13.02 13.73
C VAL A 36 -8.44 12.75 12.78
N ILE A 37 -8.32 11.78 11.88
CA ILE A 37 -9.40 11.44 10.92
C ILE A 37 -10.64 10.93 11.65
N VAL A 38 -10.46 10.09 12.67
CA VAL A 38 -11.56 9.55 13.46
C VAL A 38 -12.23 10.65 14.27
N CYS A 39 -11.45 11.50 14.94
CA CYS A 39 -11.96 12.55 15.83
C CYS A 39 -12.56 13.76 15.07
N LYS A 40 -11.94 14.19 13.95
CA LYS A 40 -12.41 15.34 13.13
C LYS A 40 -13.24 14.93 11.92
N SER A 41 -13.94 13.80 12.02
CA SER A 41 -14.65 13.21 10.87
C SER A 41 -15.84 14.01 10.34
N SER A 42 -16.32 15.02 11.07
CA SER A 42 -17.50 15.82 10.69
C SER A 42 -17.30 16.65 9.42
N ALA A 43 -16.05 16.93 9.04
CA ALA A 43 -15.73 17.69 7.82
C ALA A 43 -15.70 16.85 6.54
N LEU A 44 -15.75 15.52 6.64
CA LEU A 44 -15.53 14.60 5.53
C LEU A 44 -16.81 13.81 5.22
N THR A 45 -17.10 13.59 3.94
CA THR A 45 -18.22 12.72 3.54
C THR A 45 -17.99 11.30 4.07
N ARG A 46 -19.08 10.58 4.37
CA ARG A 46 -19.03 9.22 4.95
C ARG A 46 -18.13 8.28 4.15
N GLU A 47 -18.23 8.31 2.82
CA GLU A 47 -17.43 7.46 1.93
C GLU A 47 -15.94 7.83 1.95
N ALA A 48 -15.63 9.12 1.84
CA ALA A 48 -14.25 9.59 1.90
C ALA A 48 -13.61 9.30 3.26
N ARG A 49 -14.40 9.36 4.35
CA ARG A 49 -13.97 8.94 5.69
C ARG A 49 -13.64 7.46 5.74
N LEU A 50 -14.50 6.60 5.20
CA LEU A 50 -14.28 5.15 5.21
C LEU A 50 -13.00 4.80 4.45
N ILE A 51 -12.79 5.37 3.27
CA ILE A 51 -11.57 5.17 2.47
C ILE A 51 -10.34 5.67 3.22
N ALA A 52 -10.39 6.88 3.81
CA ALA A 52 -9.27 7.44 4.54
C ALA A 52 -8.91 6.64 5.81
N VAL A 53 -9.92 6.16 6.55
CA VAL A 53 -9.71 5.29 7.72
C VAL A 53 -9.11 3.95 7.27
N PHE A 54 -9.68 3.32 6.23
CA PHE A 54 -9.16 2.07 5.69
C PHE A 54 -7.69 2.19 5.25
N LEU A 55 -7.35 3.26 4.51
CA LEU A 55 -5.99 3.51 4.08
C LEU A 55 -5.04 3.69 5.28
N GLN A 56 -5.40 4.53 6.25
CA GLN A 56 -4.55 4.76 7.41
C GLN A 56 -4.40 3.54 8.32
N THR A 57 -5.46 2.74 8.48
CA THR A 57 -5.38 1.46 9.20
C THR A 57 -4.45 0.48 8.48
N ASN A 58 -4.48 0.40 7.15
CA ASN A 58 -3.54 -0.43 6.39
C ASN A 58 -2.10 0.08 6.54
N CYS A 59 -1.86 1.38 6.45
CA CYS A 59 -0.53 1.97 6.68
C CYS A 59 -0.01 1.68 8.09
N LEU A 60 -0.88 1.76 9.11
CA LEU A 60 -0.51 1.46 10.49
C LEU A 60 -0.19 -0.03 10.68
N LEU A 61 -1.03 -0.91 10.14
CA LEU A 61 -0.83 -2.37 10.19
C LEU A 61 0.45 -2.78 9.45
N GLN A 62 0.69 -2.22 8.27
CA GLN A 62 1.90 -2.45 7.48
C GLN A 62 3.14 -1.96 8.23
N ASN A 63 3.11 -0.78 8.84
CA ASN A 63 4.23 -0.29 9.65
C ASN A 63 4.49 -1.16 10.86
N ALA A 64 3.44 -1.54 11.60
CA ALA A 64 3.57 -2.43 12.75
C ALA A 64 4.15 -3.78 12.32
N PHE A 65 3.69 -4.32 11.19
CA PHE A 65 4.21 -5.56 10.63
C PHE A 65 5.68 -5.45 10.24
N LEU A 66 6.06 -4.45 9.44
CA LEU A 66 7.42 -4.27 8.92
C LEU A 66 8.44 -3.76 9.96
N THR A 67 7.98 -3.24 11.09
CA THR A 67 8.85 -2.69 12.14
C THR A 67 8.97 -3.61 13.35
N LEU A 68 7.86 -4.18 13.83
CA LEU A 68 7.83 -4.95 15.08
C LEU A 68 7.81 -6.46 14.85
N LEU A 69 7.07 -6.90 13.83
CA LEU A 69 6.75 -8.31 13.65
C LEU A 69 7.71 -9.01 12.67
N PHE A 70 8.11 -8.33 11.60
CA PHE A 70 8.85 -8.86 10.46
C PHE A 70 9.72 -7.77 9.80
N ILE A 71 11.02 -7.76 10.11
CA ILE A 71 12.02 -6.96 9.42
C ILE A 71 12.73 -7.86 8.40
N PRO A 72 12.45 -7.73 7.09
CA PRO A 72 13.09 -8.55 6.08
C PRO A 72 14.50 -8.06 5.75
N PHE A 73 15.45 -8.99 5.68
CA PHE A 73 16.76 -8.80 5.07
C PHE A 73 16.82 -9.62 3.79
N VAL A 74 16.98 -8.95 2.65
CA VAL A 74 17.05 -9.60 1.33
C VAL A 74 18.49 -9.59 0.85
N TYR A 75 19.06 -10.77 0.55
CA TYR A 75 20.38 -10.86 -0.05
C TYR A 75 20.29 -10.66 -1.57
N PRO A 76 21.06 -9.72 -2.14
CA PRO A 76 20.98 -9.39 -3.56
C PRO A 76 21.36 -10.55 -4.49
N ARG A 77 22.14 -11.52 -4.00
CA ARG A 77 22.76 -12.55 -4.85
C ARG A 77 22.04 -13.90 -4.90
N ALA A 78 21.07 -14.17 -4.03
CA ALA A 78 20.51 -15.51 -3.89
C ALA A 78 18.97 -15.57 -3.87
N GLY A 79 18.27 -14.43 -3.85
CA GLY A 79 16.82 -14.42 -3.55
C GLY A 79 16.50 -14.99 -2.17
N ALA A 80 17.54 -15.30 -1.37
CA ALA A 80 17.45 -15.75 -0.01
C ALA A 80 17.41 -14.52 0.91
N GLY A 81 16.84 -14.72 2.08
CA GLY A 81 16.76 -13.70 3.09
C GLY A 81 16.54 -14.34 4.44
N TYR A 82 16.76 -13.56 5.48
CA TYR A 82 16.31 -13.88 6.82
C TYR A 82 15.45 -12.73 7.32
N CYS A 83 14.81 -12.94 8.46
CA CYS A 83 14.08 -11.87 9.10
C CYS A 83 14.38 -11.80 10.59
N VAL A 84 14.22 -10.59 11.11
CA VAL A 84 14.29 -10.31 12.55
C VAL A 84 12.92 -9.80 12.97
N GLY A 85 12.44 -10.22 14.13
CA GLY A 85 11.15 -9.78 14.66
C GLY A 85 10.44 -10.86 15.44
N CYS A 86 9.35 -10.48 16.11
CA CYS A 86 8.62 -11.39 17.00
C CYS A 86 8.03 -12.60 16.26
N LEU A 87 7.57 -12.44 15.01
CA LEU A 87 6.94 -13.52 14.24
C LEU A 87 7.95 -14.45 13.57
N CYS A 88 9.19 -14.00 13.33
CA CYS A 88 10.23 -14.79 12.68
C CYS A 88 10.63 -16.05 13.48
N LYS A 89 10.30 -16.10 14.78
CA LYS A 89 10.51 -17.29 15.63
C LYS A 89 9.47 -18.39 15.37
N TYR A 90 8.27 -18.04 14.92
CA TYR A 90 7.13 -18.94 14.83
C TYR A 90 6.73 -19.28 13.39
N PHE A 91 6.95 -18.35 12.46
CA PHE A 91 6.52 -18.48 11.07
C PHE A 91 7.71 -18.47 10.12
N PRO A 92 7.65 -19.24 9.02
CA PRO A 92 8.71 -19.23 8.01
C PRO A 92 8.78 -17.88 7.29
N TYR A 93 9.99 -17.48 6.92
CA TYR A 93 10.29 -16.22 6.22
C TYR A 93 9.38 -15.98 5.01
N GLN A 94 9.16 -17.01 4.18
CA GLN A 94 8.36 -16.89 2.96
C GLN A 94 6.91 -16.50 3.25
N SER A 95 6.27 -17.09 4.26
CA SER A 95 4.88 -16.73 4.62
C SER A 95 4.78 -15.30 5.14
N LEU A 96 5.73 -14.87 5.96
CA LEU A 96 5.77 -13.49 6.46
C LEU A 96 6.04 -12.49 5.33
N LEU A 97 6.92 -12.84 4.39
CA LEU A 97 7.18 -12.04 3.20
C LEU A 97 5.92 -11.92 2.33
N THR A 98 5.18 -13.00 2.11
CA THR A 98 3.90 -12.97 1.37
C THR A 98 2.90 -12.04 2.03
N VAL A 99 2.75 -12.10 3.36
CA VAL A 99 1.86 -11.18 4.11
C VAL A 99 2.34 -9.73 3.96
N GLY A 100 3.65 -9.48 4.08
CA GLY A 100 4.23 -8.15 3.90
C GLY A 100 3.96 -7.57 2.51
N VAL A 101 4.16 -8.37 1.46
CA VAL A 101 3.87 -7.99 0.07
C VAL A 101 2.38 -7.72 -0.11
N ALA A 102 1.50 -8.58 0.41
CA ALA A 102 0.05 -8.38 0.33
C ALA A 102 -0.41 -7.07 0.99
N LEU A 103 0.16 -6.73 2.17
CA LEU A 103 -0.11 -5.46 2.84
C LEU A 103 0.37 -4.27 2.01
N ILE A 104 1.60 -4.31 1.47
CA ILE A 104 2.15 -3.26 0.59
C ILE A 104 1.25 -3.06 -0.63
N THR A 105 0.87 -4.14 -1.32
CA THR A 105 0.02 -4.08 -2.51
C THR A 105 -1.36 -3.52 -2.18
N THR A 106 -1.95 -3.89 -1.04
CA THR A 106 -3.26 -3.38 -0.62
C THR A 106 -3.22 -1.90 -0.30
N THR A 107 -2.21 -1.44 0.46
CA THR A 107 -1.99 -0.01 0.74
C THR A 107 -1.79 0.77 -0.56
N PHE A 108 -0.98 0.23 -1.47
CA PHE A 108 -0.73 0.86 -2.75
C PHE A 108 -2.01 0.98 -3.59
N ALA A 109 -2.80 -0.08 -3.71
CA ALA A 109 -4.07 -0.08 -4.42
C ALA A 109 -5.06 0.95 -3.82
N ALA A 110 -5.13 1.03 -2.49
CA ALA A 110 -5.95 2.02 -1.80
C ALA A 110 -5.49 3.47 -2.08
N CYS A 111 -4.18 3.73 -2.16
CA CYS A 111 -3.63 5.02 -2.57
C CYS A 111 -4.05 5.38 -3.99
N VAL A 112 -3.89 4.47 -4.95
CA VAL A 112 -4.29 4.71 -6.36
C VAL A 112 -5.77 5.00 -6.45
N MET A 113 -6.61 4.19 -5.80
CA MET A 113 -8.06 4.43 -5.77
C MET A 113 -8.39 5.82 -5.22
N THR A 114 -7.72 6.24 -4.15
CA THR A 114 -7.92 7.59 -3.58
C THR A 114 -7.52 8.70 -4.55
N ILE A 115 -6.38 8.55 -5.23
CA ILE A 115 -5.91 9.50 -6.25
C ILE A 115 -6.89 9.55 -7.42
N THR A 116 -7.33 8.40 -7.93
CA THR A 116 -8.29 8.31 -9.04
C THR A 116 -9.62 8.95 -8.65
N VAL A 117 -10.17 8.64 -7.47
CA VAL A 117 -11.40 9.27 -6.96
C VAL A 117 -11.25 10.79 -6.95
N ARG A 118 -10.14 11.31 -6.41
CA ARG A 118 -9.90 12.76 -6.35
C ARG A 118 -9.76 13.39 -7.73
N HIS A 119 -9.07 12.73 -8.65
CA HIS A 119 -8.97 13.20 -10.03
C HIS A 119 -10.34 13.24 -10.70
N GLN A 120 -11.17 12.21 -10.52
CA GLN A 120 -12.53 12.15 -11.06
C GLN A 120 -13.47 13.23 -10.47
N MET A 121 -13.15 13.78 -9.30
CA MET A 121 -13.85 14.93 -8.72
C MET A 121 -13.44 16.27 -9.35
N LEU A 122 -12.20 16.39 -9.86
CA LEU A 122 -11.65 17.63 -10.40
C LEU A 122 -11.84 17.78 -11.92
N LEU A 123 -12.06 16.68 -12.65
CA LEU A 123 -12.26 16.72 -14.09
C LEU A 123 -13.56 17.46 -14.47
N LEU A 124 -13.48 18.32 -15.49
CA LEU A 124 -14.62 18.99 -16.13
C LEU A 124 -15.61 17.96 -16.69
N ASP A 125 -16.90 18.28 -16.69
CA ASP A 125 -17.97 17.37 -17.14
C ASP A 125 -17.79 16.89 -18.59
N ASP A 126 -17.21 17.71 -19.46
CA ASP A 126 -16.98 17.40 -20.87
C ASP A 126 -15.65 16.67 -21.15
N CYS A 127 -14.87 16.35 -20.12
CA CYS A 127 -13.59 15.68 -20.32
C CYS A 127 -13.80 14.19 -20.65
N TRP A 128 -13.17 13.72 -21.73
CA TRP A 128 -13.22 12.31 -22.14
C TRP A 128 -12.68 11.33 -21.09
N LEU A 129 -11.81 11.79 -20.18
CA LEU A 129 -11.29 10.99 -19.06
C LEU A 129 -12.24 10.88 -17.86
N LYS A 130 -13.35 11.64 -17.84
CA LYS A 130 -14.31 11.58 -16.74
C LYS A 130 -15.16 10.32 -16.90
N LEU A 131 -15.29 9.54 -15.82
CA LEU A 131 -16.17 8.37 -15.81
C LEU A 131 -17.60 8.83 -16.17
N GLN A 132 -18.20 8.18 -17.18
CA GLN A 132 -19.58 8.44 -17.55
C GLN A 132 -20.52 8.28 -16.34
N GLN A 133 -21.56 9.10 -16.30
CA GLN A 133 -22.54 9.16 -15.20
C GLN A 133 -23.13 7.78 -14.84
N HIS A 134 -23.29 6.89 -15.82
CA HIS A 134 -23.80 5.53 -15.61
C HIS A 134 -22.86 4.68 -14.72
N ALA A 135 -21.56 4.72 -14.99
CA ALA A 135 -20.56 4.03 -14.16
C ALA A 135 -20.47 4.64 -12.75
N ARG A 136 -20.80 5.93 -12.60
CA ARG A 136 -20.89 6.60 -11.30
C ARG A 136 -22.08 6.10 -10.46
N TYR A 137 -23.21 5.80 -11.11
CA TYR A 137 -24.39 5.22 -10.47
C TYR A 137 -24.11 3.80 -9.99
N GLU A 138 -23.54 2.94 -10.83
CA GLU A 138 -23.19 1.57 -10.42
C GLU A 138 -22.19 1.56 -9.26
N TRP A 139 -21.24 2.51 -9.24
CA TRP A 139 -20.29 2.63 -8.15
C TRP A 139 -20.94 3.07 -6.84
N ASN A 140 -21.91 3.99 -6.89
CA ASN A 140 -22.69 4.41 -5.73
C ASN A 140 -23.58 3.29 -5.19
N GLU A 141 -24.13 2.43 -6.04
CA GLU A 141 -25.00 1.33 -5.61
C GLU A 141 -24.22 0.11 -5.10
N ARG A 142 -23.10 -0.25 -5.75
CA ARG A 142 -22.35 -1.49 -5.43
C ARG A 142 -21.17 -1.28 -4.49
N GLY A 143 -20.77 -0.03 -4.24
CA GLY A 143 -19.64 0.32 -3.38
C GLY A 143 -18.29 -0.13 -3.93
N LEU A 144 -17.21 0.14 -3.17
CA LEU A 144 -15.82 -0.17 -3.57
C LEU A 144 -15.53 -1.69 -3.69
N ASN A 145 -16.43 -2.54 -3.22
CA ASN A 145 -16.23 -3.99 -3.14
C ASN A 145 -16.52 -4.75 -4.44
N TRP A 146 -17.10 -4.10 -5.46
CA TRP A 146 -17.50 -4.79 -6.69
C TRP A 146 -16.33 -5.47 -7.43
N PHE A 147 -15.11 -4.93 -7.30
CA PHE A 147 -13.91 -5.52 -7.89
C PHE A 147 -13.28 -6.63 -7.04
N VAL A 148 -13.64 -6.70 -5.75
CA VAL A 148 -13.07 -7.66 -4.77
C VAL A 148 -13.98 -8.88 -4.58
N VAL A 149 -15.27 -8.78 -4.92
CA VAL A 149 -16.30 -9.81 -4.66
C VAL A 149 -16.76 -10.47 -5.97
N ASP A 150 -15.82 -10.82 -6.86
CA ASP A 150 -16.09 -11.77 -7.94
C ASP A 150 -15.43 -13.11 -7.59
N SER A 151 -16.17 -13.91 -6.81
CA SER A 151 -15.76 -15.16 -6.16
C SER A 151 -15.16 -16.19 -7.14
N ASP A 152 -15.63 -16.20 -8.39
CA ASP A 152 -15.28 -17.24 -9.37
C ASP A 152 -13.86 -17.08 -9.97
N ARG A 153 -13.15 -15.99 -9.64
CA ARG A 153 -11.82 -15.67 -10.19
C ARG A 153 -10.67 -15.73 -9.18
N MET A 154 -10.93 -16.20 -7.95
CA MET A 154 -9.97 -16.10 -6.85
C MET A 154 -8.71 -16.99 -7.02
N SER A 155 -8.78 -18.08 -7.80
CA SER A 155 -7.63 -18.96 -8.08
C SER A 155 -6.66 -18.39 -9.12
N THR A 156 -7.15 -17.61 -10.08
CA THR A 156 -6.34 -16.87 -11.06
C THR A 156 -5.65 -15.64 -10.44
N VAL A 157 -6.24 -15.06 -9.39
CA VAL A 157 -5.65 -13.92 -8.64
C VAL A 157 -4.33 -14.30 -7.96
N PHE A 158 -4.20 -15.51 -7.41
CA PHE A 158 -2.96 -15.97 -6.78
C PHE A 158 -1.80 -16.14 -7.78
N ALA A 159 -2.08 -16.66 -8.99
CA ALA A 159 -1.08 -16.74 -10.06
C ALA A 159 -0.74 -15.35 -10.65
N ALA A 160 -1.73 -14.46 -10.74
CA ALA A 160 -1.54 -13.08 -11.16
C ALA A 160 -0.80 -12.22 -10.12
N THR A 161 -0.74 -12.62 -8.84
CA THR A 161 -0.09 -11.83 -7.78
C THR A 161 1.44 -11.75 -8.00
N ASN A 162 2.07 -12.81 -8.50
CA ASN A 162 3.52 -12.82 -8.74
C ASN A 162 3.92 -12.01 -9.98
N ILE A 163 3.21 -12.17 -11.12
CA ILE A 163 3.41 -11.34 -12.33
C ILE A 163 3.00 -9.89 -12.04
N GLY A 164 1.92 -9.74 -11.29
CA GLY A 164 1.32 -8.47 -10.91
C GLY A 164 2.22 -7.62 -10.03
N SER A 165 3.20 -8.16 -9.30
CA SER A 165 4.08 -7.33 -8.45
C SER A 165 5.03 -6.43 -9.26
N ALA A 166 5.66 -6.95 -10.32
CA ALA A 166 6.54 -6.19 -11.21
C ALA A 166 5.75 -5.30 -12.17
N THR A 167 4.65 -5.83 -12.73
CA THR A 167 3.74 -5.04 -13.58
C THR A 167 3.02 -3.96 -12.77
N ALA A 168 2.67 -4.24 -11.50
CA ALA A 168 2.18 -3.23 -10.57
C ALA A 168 3.23 -2.15 -10.44
N ALA A 169 4.45 -2.39 -9.98
CA ALA A 169 5.45 -1.32 -9.81
C ALA A 169 5.56 -0.36 -11.03
N VAL A 170 5.54 -0.88 -12.26
CA VAL A 170 5.54 -0.08 -13.49
C VAL A 170 4.20 0.65 -13.72
N VAL A 171 3.07 -0.05 -13.68
CA VAL A 171 1.73 0.53 -13.86
C VAL A 171 1.42 1.54 -12.77
N CYS A 172 1.83 1.27 -11.55
CA CYS A 172 1.79 2.13 -10.37
C CYS A 172 2.59 3.41 -10.58
N THR A 173 3.81 3.31 -11.11
CA THR A 173 4.63 4.48 -11.45
C THR A 173 3.95 5.30 -12.53
N LEU A 174 3.40 4.67 -13.58
CA LEU A 174 2.67 5.35 -14.64
C LEU A 174 1.37 6.01 -14.14
N LEU A 175 0.62 5.33 -13.26
CA LEU A 175 -0.61 5.81 -12.66
C LEU A 175 -0.40 6.92 -11.63
N VAL A 176 0.82 7.08 -11.09
CA VAL A 176 1.18 8.25 -10.28
C VAL A 176 1.70 9.36 -11.19
N VAL A 177 2.66 9.07 -12.07
CA VAL A 177 3.29 10.10 -12.91
C VAL A 177 2.28 10.74 -13.85
N ALA A 178 1.40 9.98 -14.51
CA ALA A 178 0.45 10.54 -15.47
C ALA A 178 -0.51 11.60 -14.87
N PRO A 179 -1.21 11.36 -13.75
CA PRO A 179 -2.06 12.38 -13.13
C PRO A 179 -1.26 13.57 -12.61
N PHE A 180 -0.07 13.36 -12.05
CA PHE A 180 0.79 14.46 -11.59
C PHE A 180 1.29 15.31 -12.77
N SER A 181 1.70 14.69 -13.88
CA SER A 181 2.07 15.40 -15.11
C SER A 181 0.90 16.18 -15.69
N HIS A 182 -0.31 15.62 -15.68
CA HIS A 182 -1.51 16.31 -16.13
C HIS A 182 -1.91 17.49 -15.22
N MET A 183 -1.81 17.32 -13.89
CA MET A 183 -2.01 18.43 -12.94
C MET A 183 -1.01 19.57 -13.16
N ILE A 184 0.28 19.25 -13.33
CA ILE A 184 1.32 20.24 -13.62
C ILE A 184 1.03 20.97 -14.94
N TYR A 185 0.61 20.24 -15.97
CA TYR A 185 0.22 20.84 -17.24
C TYR A 185 -0.95 21.85 -17.10
N ILE A 186 -1.96 21.51 -16.29
CA ILE A 186 -3.08 22.43 -16.01
C ILE A 186 -2.62 23.66 -15.23
N VAL A 187 -1.74 23.50 -14.24
CA VAL A 187 -1.26 24.61 -13.41
C VAL A 187 -0.32 25.56 -14.17
N LEU A 188 0.44 25.03 -15.15
CA LEU A 188 1.36 25.81 -15.98
C LEU A 188 0.70 26.51 -17.17
N ARG A 189 -0.59 26.27 -17.42
CA ARG A 189 -1.36 26.89 -18.50
C ARG A 189 -2.19 28.05 -17.96
#